data_AF-A0A3D4RMR0-F1
#
_entry.id   AF-A0A3D4RMR0-F1
#
_cell.length_a   1.000
_cell.length_b   1.000
_cell.length_c   1.000
_cell.angle_alpha   90.00
_cell.angle_beta   90.00
_cell.angle_gamma   90.00
#
_symmetry.space_group_name_H-M   'P 1'
#
loop_
_entity.id
_entity.type
_entity.pdbx_description
1 polymer ?
#
loop_
_entity_poly.entity_id
_entity_poly.type
_entity_poly.pdbx_seq_one_letter_code
_entity_poly.pdbx_strand_id
1 'polypeptide(L)'
;MKKNILYIGLSFLCILTACNKDEVQRDGIKNGTSEGIFSVAKGKTVHFSMGNLQYNASSKTWRFALQQYDFIGEENRNISDTYNGWIDLFYWGTGDNPTLVTTNIEDCPSAFTDWGKNVISNAGNKANQWRTLSNDEWVYLIKKRPNADRLVSTATLNIDNVEKYGLIILPDNWKAPNGITIDCSHEADYWSNIYDASQWAKMEAEGAVFLPAAGFREVNDYNDADDMGLYWSSTAYNTELARYFAFCEELEEIDNLINQCVDPFYLGFSVRLVKDL
;
A
#
# COMPACT_ATOMS: atom_id res chain seq x y z
N MET A 1 29.32 32.34 62.06
CA MET A 1 29.46 32.67 60.63
C MET A 1 30.21 31.51 59.95
N LYS A 2 29.45 30.63 59.28
CA LYS A 2 29.83 29.62 58.25
C LYS A 2 28.65 28.65 58.15
N LYS A 3 27.75 28.90 57.20
CA LYS A 3 26.63 28.01 56.84
C LYS A 3 27.18 26.92 55.92
N ASN A 4 27.11 25.66 56.35
CA ASN A 4 27.33 24.51 55.49
C ASN A 4 26.01 24.23 54.76
N ILE A 5 25.97 24.52 53.46
CA ILE A 5 24.87 24.15 52.57
C ILE A 5 25.21 22.77 52.03
N LEU A 6 24.41 21.78 52.41
CA LEU A 6 24.47 20.41 51.91
C LEU A 6 23.82 20.38 50.51
N TYR A 7 24.62 20.19 49.47
CA TYR A 7 24.12 19.91 48.11
C TYR A 7 23.69 18.44 48.03
N ILE A 8 22.39 18.19 48.05
CA ILE A 8 21.83 16.90 47.64
C ILE A 8 21.69 16.95 46.11
N GLY A 9 22.57 16.24 45.42
CA GLY A 9 22.47 16.02 43.99
C GLY A 9 21.25 15.15 43.69
N LEU A 10 20.16 15.78 43.24
CA LEU A 10 19.05 15.08 42.61
C LEU A 10 19.48 14.70 41.19
N SER A 11 20.02 13.50 41.03
CA SER A 11 20.20 12.88 39.73
C SER A 11 18.81 12.57 39.15
N PHE A 12 18.37 13.38 38.19
CA PHE A 12 17.25 13.06 37.32
C PHE A 12 17.66 11.87 36.43
N LEU A 13 17.27 10.68 36.85
CA LEU A 13 17.27 9.50 36.00
C LEU A 13 16.14 9.69 34.98
N CYS A 14 16.50 10.19 33.79
CA CYS A 14 15.61 10.22 32.65
C CYS A 14 15.40 8.76 32.20
N ILE A 15 14.32 8.15 32.68
CA ILE A 15 13.84 6.87 32.15
C ILE A 15 13.31 7.20 30.76
N LEU A 16 14.12 6.95 29.74
CA LEU A 16 13.67 6.74 28.37
C LEU A 16 12.75 5.53 28.41
N THR A 17 11.45 5.78 28.62
CA THR A 17 10.43 4.79 28.33
C THR A 17 10.45 4.62 26.81
N ALA A 18 11.13 3.58 26.35
CA ALA A 18 10.99 3.10 24.99
C ALA A 18 9.50 2.97 24.71
N CYS A 19 9.01 3.74 23.74
CA CYS A 19 7.67 3.59 23.21
C CYS A 19 7.63 2.25 22.47
N ASN A 20 7.44 1.15 23.21
CA ASN A 20 6.87 -0.05 22.64
C ASN A 20 5.45 0.34 22.23
N LYS A 21 5.30 0.76 20.98
CA LYS A 21 4.02 0.58 20.28
C LYS A 21 3.83 -0.92 20.24
N ASP A 22 3.16 -1.44 21.26
CA ASP A 22 2.66 -2.80 21.28
C ASP A 22 1.94 -3.01 19.94
N GLU A 23 2.36 -4.04 19.19
CA GLU A 23 1.60 -4.57 18.06
C GLU A 23 0.23 -4.99 18.62
N VAL A 24 -0.74 -4.10 18.50
CA VAL A 24 -2.14 -4.46 18.73
C VAL A 24 -2.50 -5.43 17.60
N GLN A 25 -2.37 -6.73 17.88
CA GLN A 25 -3.05 -7.76 17.11
C GLN A 25 -4.55 -7.43 17.17
N ARG A 26 -5.08 -6.87 16.08
CA ARG A 26 -6.53 -6.69 15.94
C ARG A 26 -7.16 -8.07 15.73
N ASP A 27 -8.05 -8.44 16.65
CA ASP A 27 -8.92 -9.62 16.53
C ASP A 27 -9.75 -9.47 15.23
N GLY A 28 -9.30 -10.13 14.17
CA GLY A 28 -9.86 -10.02 12.82
C GLY A 28 -8.81 -10.17 11.71
N ILE A 29 -7.52 -10.01 12.02
CA ILE A 29 -6.42 -10.08 11.04
C ILE A 29 -5.70 -11.43 11.18
N LYS A 30 -5.98 -12.39 10.30
CA LYS A 30 -5.20 -13.64 10.23
C LYS A 30 -4.10 -13.52 9.19
N ASN A 31 -2.84 -13.52 9.61
CA ASN A 31 -1.67 -13.68 8.73
C ASN A 31 -1.52 -12.66 7.59
N GLY A 32 -1.88 -11.40 7.80
CA GLY A 32 -1.60 -10.31 6.86
C GLY A 32 -2.52 -10.21 5.64
N THR A 33 -3.64 -10.93 5.61
CA THR A 33 -4.67 -10.85 4.55
C THR A 33 -5.85 -9.97 4.97
N SER A 34 -6.53 -9.34 4.00
CA SER A 34 -7.91 -8.90 4.17
C SER A 34 -8.86 -10.10 4.07
N GLU A 35 -10.00 -10.06 4.77
CA GLU A 35 -10.97 -11.16 4.78
C GLU A 35 -11.84 -11.21 3.50
N GLY A 36 -11.82 -10.14 2.70
CA GLY A 36 -12.60 -10.03 1.47
C GLY A 36 -12.12 -10.96 0.36
N ILE A 37 -13.06 -11.53 -0.41
CA ILE A 37 -12.78 -12.36 -1.59
C ILE A 37 -13.01 -11.52 -2.85
N PHE A 38 -12.02 -11.49 -3.74
CA PHE A 38 -12.03 -10.68 -4.94
C PHE A 38 -11.79 -11.52 -6.18
N SER A 39 -12.68 -11.44 -7.17
CA SER A 39 -12.50 -12.07 -8.47
C SER A 39 -11.54 -11.24 -9.32
N VAL A 40 -10.46 -11.86 -9.75
CA VAL A 40 -9.42 -11.24 -10.60
C VAL A 40 -9.33 -11.87 -11.99
N ALA A 41 -10.03 -12.98 -12.21
CA ALA A 41 -10.34 -13.52 -13.52
C ALA A 41 -11.56 -14.45 -13.41
N LYS A 42 -12.04 -14.98 -14.54
CA LYS A 42 -13.10 -15.99 -14.53
C LYS A 42 -12.64 -17.23 -13.74
N GLY A 43 -13.30 -17.51 -12.63
CA GLY A 43 -12.99 -18.66 -11.77
C GLY A 43 -11.69 -18.52 -10.97
N LYS A 44 -11.13 -17.31 -10.86
CA LYS A 44 -9.92 -17.03 -10.07
C LYS A 44 -10.22 -15.95 -9.05
N THR A 45 -9.98 -16.26 -7.78
CA THR A 45 -10.22 -15.38 -6.65
C THR A 45 -8.97 -15.23 -5.79
N VAL A 46 -8.87 -14.09 -5.10
CA VAL A 46 -7.74 -13.78 -4.23
C VAL A 46 -8.19 -13.09 -2.94
N HIS A 47 -7.31 -13.12 -1.94
CA HIS A 47 -7.28 -12.15 -0.84
C HIS A 47 -6.21 -11.09 -1.10
N PHE A 48 -6.47 -9.85 -0.69
CA PHE A 48 -5.47 -8.78 -0.71
C PHE A 48 -4.59 -8.80 0.54
N SER A 49 -3.38 -8.25 0.43
CA SER A 49 -2.57 -7.95 1.61
C SER A 49 -3.17 -6.80 2.42
N MET A 50 -2.96 -6.85 3.74
CA MET A 50 -3.47 -5.85 4.69
C MET A 50 -2.88 -4.44 4.54
N GLY A 51 -1.88 -4.26 3.68
CA GLY A 51 -1.15 -3.01 3.49
C GLY A 51 -0.31 -3.06 2.22
N ASN A 52 0.19 -1.90 1.80
CA ASN A 52 1.25 -1.83 0.79
C ASN A 52 2.47 -2.57 1.32
N LEU A 53 3.23 -3.20 0.42
CA LEU A 53 4.48 -3.84 0.78
C LEU A 53 5.50 -2.78 1.21
N GLN A 54 6.24 -3.07 2.28
CA GLN A 54 7.30 -2.21 2.79
C GLN A 54 8.58 -3.02 3.02
N TYR A 55 9.72 -2.37 2.77
CA TYR A 55 11.05 -2.94 2.99
C TYR A 55 11.88 -2.06 3.92
N ASN A 56 12.74 -2.67 4.72
CA ASN A 56 13.74 -1.98 5.53
C ASN A 56 15.13 -2.52 5.19
N ALA A 57 15.98 -1.68 4.58
CA ALA A 57 17.29 -2.10 4.06
C ALA A 57 18.26 -2.53 5.17
N SER A 58 18.30 -1.77 6.27
CA SER A 58 19.19 -2.07 7.40
C SER A 58 18.96 -3.46 8.03
N SER A 59 17.71 -3.90 8.09
CA SER A 59 17.30 -5.18 8.67
C SER A 59 16.98 -6.25 7.61
N LYS A 60 17.04 -5.89 6.32
CA LYS A 60 16.65 -6.72 5.17
C LYS A 60 15.29 -7.39 5.33
N THR A 61 14.33 -6.67 5.90
CA THR A 61 13.03 -7.22 6.30
C THR A 61 11.92 -6.65 5.43
N TRP A 62 11.02 -7.54 5.00
CA TRP A 62 9.78 -7.20 4.32
C TRP A 62 8.59 -7.29 5.29
N ARG A 63 7.63 -6.38 5.17
CA ARG A 63 6.33 -6.43 5.86
C ARG A 63 5.25 -5.81 4.99
N PHE A 64 3.99 -6.04 5.32
CA PHE A 64 2.91 -5.14 4.91
C PHE A 64 2.80 -3.97 5.87
N ALA A 65 2.36 -2.81 5.35
CA ALA A 65 1.95 -1.68 6.16
C ALA A 65 0.88 -2.11 7.18
N LEU A 66 0.89 -1.48 8.36
CA LEU A 66 0.05 -1.93 9.49
C LEU A 66 -1.42 -1.53 9.34
N GLN A 67 -1.66 -0.42 8.65
CA GLN A 67 -2.98 0.01 8.20
C GLN A 67 -3.02 0.06 6.68
N GLN A 68 -4.19 -0.16 6.09
CA GLN A 68 -4.33 -0.14 4.63
C GLN A 68 -3.99 1.21 4.00
N TYR A 69 -4.18 2.30 4.75
CA TYR A 69 -3.92 3.68 4.37
C TYR A 69 -2.51 4.18 4.73
N ASP A 70 -1.66 3.33 5.32
CA ASP A 70 -0.28 3.71 5.65
C ASP A 70 0.59 3.64 4.38
N PHE A 71 1.34 4.72 4.12
CA PHE A 71 2.43 4.79 3.16
C PHE A 71 3.56 5.67 3.71
N ILE A 72 4.77 5.54 3.16
CA ILE A 72 6.00 6.14 3.70
C ILE A 72 6.15 7.62 3.32
N GLY A 73 5.74 8.00 2.12
CA GLY A 73 5.82 9.39 1.65
C GLY A 73 7.24 9.82 1.27
N GLU A 74 7.59 11.07 1.62
CA GLU A 74 8.86 11.72 1.28
C GLU A 74 10.12 10.95 1.72
N GLU A 75 10.01 10.11 2.76
CA GLU A 75 11.11 9.31 3.25
C GLU A 75 11.62 8.28 2.21
N ASN A 76 10.84 7.96 1.17
CA ASN A 76 11.32 7.18 0.03
C ASN A 76 12.48 7.88 -0.74
N ARG A 77 12.69 9.18 -0.57
CA ARG A 77 13.85 9.90 -1.14
C ARG A 77 15.19 9.45 -0.52
N ASN A 78 15.14 8.81 0.65
CA ASN A 78 16.33 8.39 1.41
C ASN A 78 16.77 6.94 1.12
N ILE A 79 16.18 6.28 0.12
CA ILE A 79 16.51 4.89 -0.25
C ILE A 79 18.02 4.72 -0.48
N SER A 80 18.60 3.78 0.27
CA SER A 80 19.97 3.29 0.09
C SER A 80 20.10 1.93 0.80
N ASP A 81 21.16 1.19 0.49
CA ASP A 81 21.45 -0.11 1.13
C ASP A 81 21.65 -0.01 2.65
N THR A 82 21.94 1.20 3.16
CA THR A 82 22.17 1.48 4.59
C THR A 82 21.00 2.21 5.25
N TYR A 83 19.94 2.56 4.52
CA TYR A 83 18.81 3.27 5.08
C TYR A 83 18.10 2.42 6.14
N ASN A 84 17.81 3.03 7.28
CA ASN A 84 17.21 2.36 8.44
C ASN A 84 15.70 2.58 8.57
N GLY A 85 15.11 3.45 7.75
CA GLY A 85 13.68 3.62 7.64
C GLY A 85 13.02 2.55 6.74
N TRP A 86 11.71 2.67 6.62
CA TRP A 86 10.91 1.83 5.72
C TRP A 86 10.77 2.51 4.36
N ILE A 87 10.63 1.72 3.30
CA ILE A 87 10.43 2.17 1.92
C ILE A 87 9.27 1.37 1.33
N ASP A 88 8.47 1.97 0.46
CA ASP A 88 7.29 1.33 -0.13
C ASP A 88 7.05 1.65 -1.61
N LEU A 89 7.95 2.43 -2.22
CA LEU A 89 7.96 2.73 -3.65
C LEU A 89 9.16 2.02 -4.31
N PHE A 90 8.86 1.00 -5.11
CA PHE A 90 9.86 0.11 -5.70
C PHE A 90 9.92 0.25 -7.20
N TYR A 91 11.11 0.06 -7.78
CA TYR A 91 11.28 -0.07 -9.22
C TYR A 91 10.73 -1.40 -9.72
N TRP A 92 10.24 -1.46 -10.94
CA TRP A 92 9.55 -2.64 -11.44
C TRP A 92 10.46 -3.88 -11.40
N GLY A 93 9.93 -4.98 -10.87
CA GLY A 93 10.63 -6.26 -10.85
C GLY A 93 11.84 -6.34 -9.92
N THR A 94 11.97 -5.43 -8.94
CA THR A 94 13.11 -5.38 -8.01
C THR A 94 12.92 -6.20 -6.73
N GLY A 95 12.19 -7.31 -6.80
CA GLY A 95 11.88 -8.14 -5.61
C GLY A 95 13.10 -8.63 -4.82
N ASP A 96 14.25 -8.78 -5.45
CA ASP A 96 15.53 -9.17 -4.83
C ASP A 96 16.55 -8.02 -4.71
N ASN A 97 16.24 -6.84 -5.25
CA ASN A 97 17.07 -5.63 -5.16
C ASN A 97 16.23 -4.37 -4.88
N PRO A 98 15.49 -4.32 -3.77
CA PRO A 98 14.47 -3.30 -3.51
C PRO A 98 15.01 -1.89 -3.27
N THR A 99 16.32 -1.75 -3.06
CA THR A 99 17.01 -0.47 -2.88
C THR A 99 17.60 0.08 -4.17
N LEU A 100 17.34 -0.55 -5.32
CA LEU A 100 17.82 -0.07 -6.61
C LEU A 100 17.34 1.37 -6.86
N VAL A 101 18.30 2.23 -7.17
CA VAL A 101 18.07 3.62 -7.62
C VAL A 101 18.98 3.87 -8.81
N THR A 102 18.42 4.21 -9.95
CA THR A 102 19.11 4.44 -11.22
C THR A 102 18.20 5.20 -12.17
N THR A 103 18.77 5.90 -13.14
CA THR A 103 18.06 6.43 -14.32
C THR A 103 18.46 5.68 -15.59
N ASN A 104 19.38 4.72 -15.50
CA ASN A 104 19.83 3.92 -16.62
C ASN A 104 19.03 2.62 -16.69
N ILE A 105 18.30 2.43 -17.78
CA ILE A 105 17.48 1.24 -17.99
C ILE A 105 18.30 -0.05 -18.05
N GLU A 106 19.58 0.02 -18.43
CA GLU A 106 20.48 -1.14 -18.46
C GLU A 106 20.79 -1.70 -17.06
N ASP A 107 20.62 -0.89 -16.01
CA ASP A 107 20.79 -1.31 -14.62
C ASP A 107 19.50 -1.97 -14.07
N CYS A 108 18.36 -1.78 -14.74
CA CYS A 108 17.10 -2.37 -14.34
C CYS A 108 17.06 -3.88 -14.63
N PRO A 109 16.30 -4.66 -13.84
CA PRO A 109 16.14 -6.08 -14.10
C PRO A 109 15.59 -6.33 -15.51
N SER A 110 16.26 -7.18 -16.28
CA SER A 110 15.78 -7.63 -17.60
C SER A 110 14.62 -8.62 -17.51
N ALA A 111 14.31 -9.10 -16.31
CA ALA A 111 13.20 -10.00 -16.02
C ALA A 111 12.49 -9.59 -14.72
N PHE A 112 11.19 -9.84 -14.67
CA PHE A 112 10.37 -9.57 -13.49
C PHE A 112 10.74 -10.49 -12.32
N THR A 113 11.30 -9.93 -11.25
CA THR A 113 11.38 -10.60 -9.95
C THR A 113 10.23 -10.14 -9.05
N ASP A 114 9.21 -11.00 -8.92
CA ASP A 114 8.05 -10.71 -8.06
C ASP A 114 8.45 -10.55 -6.60
N TRP A 115 8.03 -9.44 -5.98
CA TRP A 115 8.23 -9.17 -4.57
C TRP A 115 7.57 -10.20 -3.65
N GLY A 116 6.45 -10.80 -4.08
CA GLY A 116 5.71 -11.81 -3.30
C GLY A 116 6.44 -13.14 -3.08
N LYS A 117 7.60 -13.34 -3.73
CA LYS A 117 8.50 -14.48 -3.46
C LYS A 117 9.20 -14.35 -2.10
N ASN A 118 9.33 -13.14 -1.57
CA ASN A 118 10.04 -12.88 -0.32
C ASN A 118 9.29 -13.39 0.93
N VAL A 119 10.04 -13.54 2.02
CA VAL A 119 9.48 -13.78 3.36
C VAL A 119 8.97 -12.45 3.92
N ILE A 120 7.67 -12.38 4.18
CA ILE A 120 7.01 -11.18 4.71
C ILE A 120 6.65 -11.42 6.19
N SER A 121 7.25 -10.65 7.09
CA SER A 121 7.32 -10.94 8.52
C SER A 121 5.95 -10.99 9.21
N ASN A 122 5.06 -10.06 8.88
CA ASN A 122 3.70 -9.98 9.41
C ASN A 122 2.64 -10.70 8.54
N ALA A 123 3.07 -11.56 7.61
CA ALA A 123 2.17 -12.22 6.67
C ALA A 123 2.40 -13.74 6.56
N GLY A 124 2.51 -14.39 7.72
CA GLY A 124 2.77 -15.82 7.85
C GLY A 124 4.25 -16.22 7.77
N ASN A 125 5.16 -15.26 7.54
CA ASN A 125 6.61 -15.43 7.62
C ASN A 125 7.15 -16.61 6.79
N LYS A 126 6.64 -16.76 5.56
CA LYS A 126 7.05 -17.78 4.60
C LYS A 126 7.19 -17.18 3.20
N ALA A 127 8.19 -17.64 2.45
CA ALA A 127 8.41 -17.27 1.06
C ALA A 127 7.29 -17.82 0.14
N ASN A 128 7.12 -17.21 -1.02
CA ASN A 128 6.21 -17.65 -2.09
C ASN A 128 4.75 -17.84 -1.62
N GLN A 129 4.28 -16.99 -0.72
CA GLN A 129 2.88 -16.98 -0.26
C GLN A 129 2.02 -15.96 -1.01
N TRP A 130 2.67 -15.01 -1.67
CA TRP A 130 2.04 -13.82 -2.24
C TRP A 130 2.52 -13.63 -3.67
N ARG A 131 1.80 -12.84 -4.44
CA ARG A 131 2.18 -12.44 -5.79
C ARG A 131 1.64 -11.07 -6.15
N THR A 132 2.22 -10.48 -7.17
CA THR A 132 1.75 -9.23 -7.77
C THR A 132 0.65 -9.53 -8.79
N LEU A 133 -0.44 -8.76 -8.79
CA LEU A 133 -1.47 -8.87 -9.82
C LEU A 133 -0.91 -8.55 -11.20
N SER A 134 -1.36 -9.27 -12.22
CA SER A 134 -1.10 -8.91 -13.62
C SER A 134 -1.97 -7.75 -14.07
N ASN A 135 -1.63 -7.12 -15.20
CA ASN A 135 -2.44 -6.06 -15.79
C ASN A 135 -3.88 -6.53 -16.10
N ASP A 136 -4.02 -7.72 -16.67
CA ASP A 136 -5.34 -8.29 -17.00
C ASP A 136 -6.19 -8.53 -15.74
N GLU A 137 -5.57 -8.89 -14.63
CA GLU A 137 -6.24 -9.07 -13.35
C GLU A 137 -6.69 -7.74 -12.74
N TRP A 138 -5.87 -6.69 -12.81
CA TRP A 138 -6.29 -5.33 -12.44
C TRP A 138 -7.49 -4.89 -13.28
N VAL A 139 -7.40 -5.02 -14.61
CA VAL A 139 -8.51 -4.69 -15.52
C VAL A 139 -9.77 -5.49 -15.18
N TYR A 140 -9.63 -6.78 -14.87
CA TYR A 140 -10.78 -7.60 -14.54
C TYR A 140 -11.43 -7.15 -13.22
N LEU A 141 -10.62 -6.93 -12.19
CA LEU A 141 -11.06 -6.49 -10.87
C LEU A 141 -11.83 -5.17 -10.93
N ILE A 142 -11.34 -4.20 -11.72
CA ILE A 142 -11.93 -2.87 -11.78
C ILE A 142 -13.12 -2.80 -12.76
N LYS A 143 -13.10 -3.58 -13.86
CA LYS A 143 -14.08 -3.40 -14.95
C LYS A 143 -14.92 -4.60 -15.34
N LYS A 144 -14.40 -5.81 -15.18
CA LYS A 144 -15.00 -7.00 -15.84
C LYS A 144 -15.68 -7.94 -14.87
N ARG A 145 -15.39 -7.86 -13.57
CA ARG A 145 -16.08 -8.68 -12.58
C ARG A 145 -17.56 -8.29 -12.47
N PRO A 146 -18.44 -9.20 -12.04
CA PRO A 146 -19.85 -8.88 -11.85
C PRO A 146 -20.04 -7.68 -10.91
N ASN A 147 -20.85 -6.70 -11.34
CA ASN A 147 -21.14 -5.46 -10.61
C ASN A 147 -19.90 -4.60 -10.31
N ALA A 148 -18.86 -4.65 -11.15
CA ALA A 148 -17.62 -3.90 -10.91
C ALA A 148 -17.85 -2.38 -10.70
N ASP A 149 -18.81 -1.82 -11.43
CA ASP A 149 -19.31 -0.43 -11.33
C ASP A 149 -19.92 -0.07 -9.97
N ARG A 150 -20.10 -1.05 -9.07
CA ARG A 150 -20.65 -0.86 -7.72
C ARG A 150 -19.69 -1.30 -6.63
N LEU A 151 -18.47 -1.69 -6.99
CA LEU A 151 -17.50 -2.30 -6.09
C LEU A 151 -16.16 -1.56 -6.05
N VAL A 152 -16.11 -0.35 -6.60
CA VAL A 152 -14.94 0.52 -6.62
C VAL A 152 -15.40 1.96 -6.45
N SER A 153 -14.69 2.74 -5.63
CA SER A 153 -14.86 4.20 -5.57
C SER A 153 -13.63 4.86 -4.98
N THR A 154 -13.38 6.12 -5.33
CA THR A 154 -12.44 6.99 -4.62
C THR A 154 -13.05 7.45 -3.29
N ALA A 155 -12.20 7.75 -2.30
CA ALA A 155 -12.60 8.14 -0.95
C ALA A 155 -11.50 8.88 -0.18
N THR A 156 -11.92 9.61 0.85
CA THR A 156 -11.07 10.17 1.90
C THR A 156 -11.29 9.44 3.21
N LEU A 157 -10.22 8.93 3.82
CA LEU A 157 -10.25 8.51 5.22
C LEU A 157 -9.74 9.65 6.10
N ASN A 158 -10.55 10.11 7.05
CA ASN A 158 -10.16 11.09 8.05
C ASN A 158 -9.75 10.36 9.34
N ILE A 159 -8.45 10.13 9.50
CA ILE A 159 -7.88 9.38 10.61
C ILE A 159 -7.12 10.35 11.51
N ASP A 160 -7.56 10.50 12.77
CA ASP A 160 -6.95 11.41 13.74
C ASP A 160 -6.78 12.86 13.25
N ASN A 161 -7.75 13.36 12.45
CA ASN A 161 -7.74 14.66 11.77
C ASN A 161 -6.70 14.79 10.64
N VAL A 162 -6.24 13.68 10.08
CA VAL A 162 -5.41 13.63 8.88
C VAL A 162 -6.20 12.97 7.76
N GLU A 163 -6.34 13.67 6.65
CA GLU A 163 -6.98 13.14 5.45
C GLU A 163 -6.02 12.20 4.72
N LYS A 164 -6.58 11.08 4.25
CA LYS A 164 -5.89 10.06 3.46
C LYS A 164 -6.73 9.77 2.24
N TYR A 165 -6.21 10.13 1.08
CA TYR A 165 -6.88 9.94 -0.20
C TYR A 165 -6.54 8.58 -0.80
N GLY A 166 -7.48 8.00 -1.54
CA GLY A 166 -7.26 6.69 -2.11
C GLY A 166 -8.47 6.07 -2.79
N LEU A 167 -8.28 4.81 -3.17
CA LEU A 167 -9.30 3.99 -3.82
C LEU A 167 -9.78 2.90 -2.87
N ILE A 168 -11.10 2.80 -2.72
CA ILE A 168 -11.78 1.67 -2.09
C ILE A 168 -12.10 0.62 -3.15
N ILE A 169 -11.73 -0.63 -2.86
CA ILE A 169 -12.13 -1.81 -3.63
C ILE A 169 -12.92 -2.73 -2.70
N LEU A 170 -14.15 -3.05 -3.08
CA LEU A 170 -15.07 -3.88 -2.31
C LEU A 170 -15.00 -5.34 -2.76
N PRO A 171 -15.16 -6.33 -1.85
CA PRO A 171 -15.17 -7.74 -2.20
C PRO A 171 -16.41 -8.13 -3.01
N ASP A 172 -16.36 -9.27 -3.70
CA ASP A 172 -17.43 -9.69 -4.62
C ASP A 172 -18.79 -9.91 -3.92
N ASN A 173 -18.75 -10.26 -2.64
CA ASN A 173 -19.93 -10.50 -1.80
C ASN A 173 -20.27 -9.31 -0.88
N TRP A 174 -19.76 -8.11 -1.20
CA TRP A 174 -19.88 -6.93 -0.36
C TRP A 174 -21.30 -6.66 0.11
N LYS A 175 -21.41 -6.31 1.40
CA LYS A 175 -22.61 -5.77 2.03
C LYS A 175 -22.19 -4.58 2.87
N ALA A 176 -22.78 -3.43 2.59
CA ALA A 176 -22.49 -2.22 3.36
C ALA A 176 -22.81 -2.45 4.86
N PRO A 177 -21.87 -2.17 5.78
CA PRO A 177 -22.15 -2.20 7.20
C PRO A 177 -23.27 -1.22 7.58
N ASN A 178 -23.95 -1.48 8.70
CA ASN A 178 -25.00 -0.59 9.20
C ASN A 178 -24.49 0.85 9.39
N GLY A 179 -25.19 1.81 8.78
CA GLY A 179 -24.86 3.23 8.85
C GLY A 179 -23.69 3.65 7.94
N ILE A 180 -23.22 2.76 7.07
CA ILE A 180 -22.24 3.07 6.02
C ILE A 180 -22.96 3.10 4.67
N THR A 181 -22.73 4.18 3.93
CA THR A 181 -23.09 4.31 2.52
C THR A 181 -21.83 4.57 1.72
N ILE A 182 -21.80 4.07 0.49
CA ILE A 182 -20.73 4.35 -0.46
C ILE A 182 -21.39 4.76 -1.78
N ASP A 183 -20.95 5.89 -2.32
CA ASP A 183 -21.23 6.30 -3.67
C ASP A 183 -20.17 5.67 -4.58
N CYS A 184 -20.60 4.81 -5.51
CA CYS A 184 -19.73 4.23 -6.54
C CYS A 184 -20.08 4.78 -7.93
N SER A 185 -20.79 5.91 -7.99
CA SER A 185 -21.12 6.53 -9.26
C SER A 185 -19.86 6.99 -9.98
N HIS A 186 -19.93 7.07 -11.30
CA HIS A 186 -18.80 7.48 -12.14
C HIS A 186 -18.27 8.89 -11.80
N GLU A 187 -19.11 9.73 -11.20
CA GLU A 187 -18.82 11.09 -10.76
C GLU A 187 -18.23 11.14 -9.34
N ALA A 188 -18.04 9.98 -8.69
CA ALA A 188 -17.49 9.94 -7.33
C ALA A 188 -16.04 10.42 -7.33
N ASP A 189 -15.74 11.28 -6.37
CA ASP A 189 -14.43 11.85 -6.09
C ASP A 189 -13.98 11.55 -4.65
N TYR A 190 -12.81 12.06 -4.26
CA TYR A 190 -12.31 11.91 -2.90
C TYR A 190 -13.25 12.48 -1.81
N TRP A 191 -14.10 13.47 -2.12
CA TRP A 191 -15.01 14.08 -1.15
C TRP A 191 -16.42 13.48 -1.14
N SER A 192 -16.74 12.66 -2.14
CA SER A 192 -18.01 11.94 -2.25
C SER A 192 -18.15 10.88 -1.16
N ASN A 193 -17.03 10.30 -0.74
CA ASN A 193 -16.97 9.26 0.28
C ASN A 193 -15.94 9.61 1.37
N ILE A 194 -16.42 10.18 2.49
CA ILE A 194 -15.56 10.54 3.63
C ILE A 194 -15.88 9.64 4.81
N TYR A 195 -14.86 8.94 5.32
CA TYR A 195 -15.00 8.02 6.44
C TYR A 195 -14.03 8.32 7.57
N ASP A 196 -14.52 8.32 8.81
CA ASP A 196 -13.63 8.32 9.98
C ASP A 196 -13.04 6.92 10.26
N ALA A 197 -12.12 6.85 11.23
CA ALA A 197 -11.46 5.60 11.62
C ALA A 197 -12.45 4.50 12.07
N SER A 198 -13.56 4.86 12.71
CA SER A 198 -14.57 3.89 13.17
C SER A 198 -15.40 3.34 12.01
N GLN A 199 -15.77 4.20 11.06
CA GLN A 199 -16.46 3.83 9.84
C GLN A 199 -15.58 2.93 8.98
N TRP A 200 -14.31 3.32 8.76
CA TRP A 200 -13.36 2.52 8.00
C TRP A 200 -13.13 1.15 8.63
N ALA A 201 -12.96 1.08 9.95
CA ALA A 201 -12.79 -0.21 10.64
C ALA A 201 -13.96 -1.18 10.41
N LYS A 202 -15.21 -0.67 10.30
CA LYS A 202 -16.37 -1.52 9.94
C LYS A 202 -16.30 -2.01 8.50
N MET A 203 -15.85 -1.15 7.57
CA MET A 203 -15.72 -1.53 6.16
C MET A 203 -14.61 -2.55 5.95
N GLU A 204 -13.45 -2.31 6.57
CA GLU A 204 -12.31 -3.22 6.57
C GLU A 204 -12.69 -4.59 7.16
N ALA A 205 -13.48 -4.62 8.23
CA ALA A 205 -13.99 -5.87 8.81
C ALA A 205 -14.91 -6.67 7.88
N GLU A 206 -15.62 -6.00 6.97
CA GLU A 206 -16.41 -6.65 5.90
C GLU A 206 -15.55 -6.93 4.64
N GLY A 207 -14.22 -6.78 4.75
CA GLY A 207 -13.26 -7.14 3.72
C GLY A 207 -12.96 -6.05 2.69
N ALA A 208 -13.41 -4.80 2.90
CA ALA A 208 -13.04 -3.69 2.02
C ALA A 208 -11.52 -3.46 2.00
N VAL A 209 -11.01 -3.09 0.83
CA VAL A 209 -9.61 -2.75 0.61
C VAL A 209 -9.45 -1.26 0.32
N PHE A 210 -8.47 -0.60 0.93
CA PHE A 210 -8.08 0.77 0.62
C PHE A 210 -6.66 0.79 0.04
N LEU A 211 -6.52 1.43 -1.12
CA LEU A 211 -5.27 1.71 -1.78
C LEU A 211 -4.96 3.20 -1.61
N PRO A 212 -3.94 3.60 -0.83
CA PRO A 212 -3.62 5.02 -0.65
C PRO A 212 -3.04 5.64 -1.93
N ALA A 213 -3.34 6.92 -2.13
CA ALA A 213 -2.70 7.78 -3.13
C ALA A 213 -1.24 8.10 -2.72
N ALA A 214 -0.38 7.09 -2.81
CA ALA A 214 1.00 7.17 -2.32
C ALA A 214 1.95 7.95 -3.26
N GLY A 215 1.48 8.37 -4.44
CA GLY A 215 2.30 9.02 -5.47
C GLY A 215 3.33 8.07 -6.10
N PHE A 216 4.43 8.65 -6.59
CA PHE A 216 5.57 7.90 -7.11
C PHE A 216 6.91 8.54 -6.74
N ARG A 217 7.97 7.78 -7.03
CA ARG A 217 9.35 8.23 -6.92
C ARG A 217 10.07 8.16 -8.27
N GLU A 218 10.84 9.19 -8.58
CA GLU A 218 11.89 9.15 -9.61
C GLU A 218 13.21 9.51 -8.95
N VAL A 219 14.14 8.56 -8.82
CA VAL A 219 15.41 8.76 -8.11
C VAL A 219 15.18 9.35 -6.71
N ASN A 220 15.60 10.57 -6.44
CA ASN A 220 15.47 11.22 -5.12
C ASN A 220 14.27 12.19 -5.09
N ASP A 221 13.44 12.16 -6.14
CA ASP A 221 12.23 12.95 -6.25
C ASP A 221 11.00 12.12 -5.93
N TYR A 222 10.12 12.70 -5.14
CA TYR A 222 8.86 12.14 -4.67
C TYR A 222 7.76 13.12 -5.04
N ASN A 223 6.80 12.66 -5.83
CA ASN A 223 5.77 13.48 -6.46
C ASN A 223 4.39 12.85 -6.28
N ASP A 224 3.35 13.68 -6.39
CA ASP A 224 1.93 13.33 -6.49
C ASP A 224 1.38 12.47 -5.34
N ALA A 225 2.02 12.60 -4.18
CA ALA A 225 1.49 12.14 -2.90
C ALA A 225 0.13 12.78 -2.63
N ASP A 226 -0.79 12.01 -2.07
CA ASP A 226 -2.13 12.47 -1.72
C ASP A 226 -2.99 12.90 -2.93
N ASP A 227 -2.49 12.73 -4.16
CA ASP A 227 -3.19 13.04 -5.41
C ASP A 227 -3.46 11.75 -6.22
N MET A 228 -2.41 10.95 -6.47
CA MET A 228 -2.49 9.74 -7.29
C MET A 228 -2.01 8.48 -6.58
N GLY A 229 -2.64 7.34 -6.91
CA GLY A 229 -2.17 6.02 -6.50
C GLY A 229 -1.65 5.22 -7.71
N LEU A 230 -0.39 4.80 -7.63
CA LEU A 230 0.31 4.09 -8.70
C LEU A 230 0.81 2.74 -8.19
N TYR A 231 0.40 1.66 -8.85
CA TYR A 231 0.58 0.28 -8.38
C TYR A 231 1.15 -0.61 -9.47
N TRP A 232 2.36 -1.16 -9.27
CA TRP A 232 2.95 -2.05 -10.26
C TRP A 232 2.08 -3.29 -10.53
N SER A 233 2.02 -3.69 -11.80
CA SER A 233 1.56 -5.02 -12.19
C SER A 233 2.75 -5.94 -12.44
N SER A 234 2.53 -7.25 -12.49
CA SER A 234 3.55 -8.22 -12.93
C SER A 234 3.76 -8.28 -14.44
N THR A 235 3.09 -7.41 -15.22
CA THR A 235 3.08 -7.48 -16.69
C THR A 235 4.06 -6.48 -17.30
N ALA A 236 5.09 -6.99 -17.96
CA ALA A 236 5.95 -6.18 -18.83
C ALA A 236 5.15 -5.69 -20.05
N TYR A 237 5.40 -4.46 -20.50
CA TYR A 237 4.92 -3.98 -21.78
C TYR A 237 5.94 -4.25 -22.90
N ASN A 238 7.21 -3.96 -22.61
CA ASN A 238 8.35 -4.31 -23.46
C ASN A 238 9.59 -4.51 -22.56
N THR A 239 10.80 -4.37 -23.11
CA THR A 239 12.07 -4.56 -22.38
C THR A 239 12.45 -3.39 -21.46
N GLU A 240 11.71 -2.29 -21.49
CA GLU A 240 12.04 -1.04 -20.77
C GLU A 240 10.86 -0.50 -19.95
N LEU A 241 9.63 -0.87 -20.32
CA LEU A 241 8.38 -0.35 -19.77
C LEU A 241 7.53 -1.48 -19.19
N ALA A 242 6.88 -1.22 -18.07
CA ALA A 242 5.95 -2.12 -17.41
C ALA A 242 4.55 -1.50 -17.30
N ARG A 243 3.55 -2.37 -17.23
CA ARG A 243 2.18 -1.98 -16.93
C ARG A 243 2.01 -1.74 -15.44
N TYR A 244 1.22 -0.74 -15.09
CA TYR A 244 0.80 -0.45 -13.72
C TYR A 244 -0.68 -0.10 -13.70
N PHE A 245 -1.27 -0.16 -12.51
CA PHE A 245 -2.59 0.36 -12.22
C PHE A 245 -2.48 1.77 -11.63
N ALA A 246 -3.30 2.69 -12.11
CA ALA A 246 -3.34 4.07 -11.66
C ALA A 246 -4.76 4.50 -11.29
N PHE A 247 -4.85 5.41 -10.33
CA PHE A 247 -6.04 6.20 -10.04
C PHE A 247 -5.65 7.58 -9.53
N CYS A 248 -6.60 8.49 -9.57
CA CYS A 248 -6.51 9.86 -9.05
C CYS A 248 -7.85 10.18 -8.35
N GLU A 249 -8.12 11.47 -8.13
CA GLU A 249 -9.32 11.99 -7.47
C GLU A 249 -10.63 11.50 -8.09
N GLU A 250 -10.77 11.61 -9.41
CA GLU A 250 -12.02 11.33 -10.12
C GLU A 250 -12.10 9.87 -10.58
N LEU A 251 -13.21 9.19 -10.25
CA LEU A 251 -13.42 7.79 -10.64
C LEU A 251 -13.50 7.61 -12.17
N GLU A 252 -14.04 8.59 -12.90
CA GLU A 252 -14.09 8.59 -14.37
C GLU A 252 -12.70 8.41 -15.01
N GLU A 253 -11.67 9.02 -14.43
CA GLU A 253 -10.32 8.93 -14.98
C GLU A 253 -9.73 7.52 -14.86
N ILE A 254 -10.11 6.75 -13.83
CA ILE A 254 -9.67 5.36 -13.66
C ILE A 254 -10.08 4.51 -14.87
N ASP A 255 -11.26 4.78 -15.42
CA ASP A 255 -11.74 4.06 -16.60
C ASP A 255 -10.86 4.31 -17.82
N ASN A 256 -10.32 5.52 -17.95
CA ASN A 256 -9.43 5.87 -19.04
C ASN A 256 -8.01 5.30 -18.81
N LEU A 257 -7.55 5.25 -17.57
CA LEU A 257 -6.17 4.89 -17.21
C LEU A 257 -5.89 3.38 -17.23
N ILE A 258 -6.82 2.54 -16.78
CA ILE A 258 -6.60 1.10 -16.48
C ILE A 258 -6.02 0.25 -17.63
N ASN A 259 -6.16 0.66 -18.90
CA ASN A 259 -5.61 -0.06 -20.06
C ASN A 259 -4.40 0.64 -20.72
N GLN A 260 -4.07 1.86 -20.30
CA GLN A 260 -3.14 2.75 -21.01
C GLN A 260 -1.84 2.98 -20.23
N CYS A 261 -1.85 2.78 -18.92
CA CYS A 261 -0.71 3.00 -18.04
C CYS A 261 0.48 2.08 -18.36
N VAL A 262 1.57 2.68 -18.85
CA VAL A 262 2.89 2.07 -19.01
C VAL A 262 3.93 3.08 -18.59
N ASP A 263 4.94 2.63 -17.84
CA ASP A 263 6.02 3.51 -17.40
C ASP A 263 7.36 2.76 -17.32
N PRO A 264 8.49 3.51 -17.34
CA PRO A 264 9.81 2.93 -17.23
C PRO A 264 10.02 2.13 -15.95
N PHE A 265 10.84 1.07 -16.03
CA PHE A 265 11.16 0.23 -14.88
C PHE A 265 11.79 0.97 -13.70
N TYR A 266 12.44 2.11 -13.95
CA TYR A 266 13.13 2.93 -12.95
C TYR A 266 12.23 3.96 -12.25
N LEU A 267 10.90 3.88 -12.39
CA LEU A 267 9.97 4.61 -11.54
C LEU A 267 9.59 3.77 -10.31
N GLY A 268 9.50 4.43 -9.16
CA GLY A 268 9.12 3.82 -7.89
C GLY A 268 7.62 3.92 -7.67
N PHE A 269 6.91 2.79 -7.76
CA PHE A 269 5.47 2.70 -7.49
C PHE A 269 5.18 1.77 -6.30
N SER A 270 3.98 1.90 -5.76
CA SER A 270 3.50 1.03 -4.69
C SER A 270 3.33 -0.41 -5.19
N VAL A 271 3.44 -1.36 -4.27
CA VAL A 271 3.15 -2.77 -4.52
C VAL A 271 2.10 -3.25 -3.53
N ARG A 272 0.93 -3.64 -4.03
CA ARG A 272 -0.11 -4.30 -3.26
C ARG A 272 -0.19 -5.76 -3.68
N LEU A 273 0.12 -6.67 -2.77
CA LEU A 273 0.20 -8.09 -3.07
C LEU A 273 -1.13 -8.79 -2.82
N VAL A 274 -1.28 -9.94 -3.47
CA VAL A 274 -2.45 -10.80 -3.31
C VAL A 274 -2.03 -12.24 -3.02
N LYS A 275 -2.96 -13.01 -2.48
CA LYS A 275 -2.84 -14.45 -2.24
C LYS A 275 -3.97 -15.19 -2.95
N ASP A 276 -3.63 -16.18 -3.76
CA ASP A 276 -4.61 -17.02 -4.45
C ASP A 276 -5.40 -17.90 -3.47
N LEU A 277 -6.67 -18.16 -3.81
CA LEU A 277 -7.62 -19.02 -3.10
C LEU A 277 -7.89 -20.33 -3.83
#